data_AF-A0A527GWE2-F1
#
_entry.id   AF-A0A527GWE2-F1
#
_cell.length_a   1.000
_cell.length_b   1.000
_cell.length_c   1.000
_cell.angle_alpha   90.00
_cell.angle_beta   90.00
_cell.angle_gamma   90.00
#
_symmetry.space_group_name_H-M   'P 1'
#
loop_
_entity.id
_entity.type
_entity.pdbx_description
1 polymer ?
#
loop_
_entity_poly.entity_id
_entity_poly.type
_entity_poly.pdbx_seq_one_letter_code
_entity_poly.pdbx_strand_id
1 'polypeptide(L)'
;TQRLPRIAGRKRALELLLTGDWFAPPRALELGLVNEVVPHAELMPAAIGLARRILRHSDLAIAGILTAVARGLNQSIAEGLLVEAEQFARMAPTADLREGLNAWMARREPGYDGSWTHIARPDEARRASLALDQGATTKRPFMLG
;
A
#
# COMPACT_ATOMS: atom_id res chain seq x y z
N THR A 1 -19.79 -4.12 -18.55
CA THR A 1 -19.21 -5.08 -19.51
C THR A 1 -17.72 -5.37 -19.31
N GLN A 2 -16.87 -4.44 -18.82
CA GLN A 2 -15.43 -4.70 -18.61
C GLN A 2 -15.02 -4.97 -17.16
N ARG A 3 -15.45 -4.12 -16.21
CA ARG A 3 -15.05 -4.22 -14.79
C ARG A 3 -15.70 -5.41 -14.08
N LEU A 4 -17.01 -5.60 -14.26
CA LEU A 4 -17.75 -6.67 -13.60
C LEU A 4 -17.17 -8.08 -13.88
N PRO A 5 -16.84 -8.49 -15.12
CA PRO A 5 -16.18 -9.79 -15.37
C PRO A 5 -14.81 -9.96 -14.72
N ARG A 6 -14.06 -8.86 -14.52
CA ARG A 6 -12.74 -8.89 -13.85
C ARG A 6 -12.87 -9.05 -12.33
N ILE A 7 -14.00 -8.62 -11.75
CA ILE A 7 -14.28 -8.70 -10.32
C ILE A 7 -15.01 -10.02 -9.99
N ALA A 8 -16.16 -10.25 -10.63
CA ALA A 8 -17.08 -11.34 -10.33
C ALA A 8 -16.81 -12.63 -11.13
N GLY A 9 -15.83 -12.62 -12.03
CA GLY A 9 -15.58 -13.67 -13.00
C GLY A 9 -16.55 -13.64 -14.20
N ARG A 10 -16.10 -14.21 -15.33
CA ARG A 10 -16.81 -14.13 -16.62
C ARG A 10 -18.25 -14.67 -16.57
N LYS A 11 -18.47 -15.82 -15.92
CA LYS A 11 -19.79 -16.50 -15.92
C LYS A 11 -20.86 -15.66 -15.22
N ARG A 12 -20.65 -15.35 -13.94
CA ARG A 12 -21.58 -14.55 -13.12
C ARG A 12 -21.77 -13.14 -13.69
N ALA A 13 -20.72 -12.55 -14.26
CA ALA A 13 -20.83 -11.25 -14.88
C ALA A 13 -21.72 -11.27 -16.14
N LEU A 14 -21.62 -12.31 -16.99
CA LEU A 14 -22.46 -12.42 -18.18
C LEU A 14 -23.93 -12.61 -17.83
N GLU A 15 -24.22 -13.44 -16.81
CA GLU A 15 -25.57 -13.59 -16.26
C GLU A 15 -26.16 -12.21 -15.90
N LEU A 16 -25.51 -11.48 -14.98
CA LEU A 16 -25.99 -10.16 -14.54
C LEU A 16 -26.07 -9.12 -15.66
N LEU A 17 -25.11 -9.12 -16.61
CA LEU A 17 -25.10 -8.16 -17.72
C LEU A 17 -26.20 -8.42 -18.75
N LEU A 18 -26.61 -9.67 -18.93
CA LEU A 18 -27.59 -10.05 -19.96
C LEU A 18 -29.01 -10.10 -19.39
N THR A 19 -29.19 -10.47 -18.12
CA THR A 19 -30.52 -10.47 -17.49
C THR A 19 -30.91 -9.11 -16.93
N GLY A 20 -29.93 -8.33 -16.45
CA GLY A 20 -30.20 -7.08 -15.75
C GLY A 20 -30.82 -7.28 -14.36
N ASP A 21 -30.74 -8.50 -13.81
CA ASP A 21 -31.34 -8.82 -12.52
C ASP A 21 -30.74 -8.00 -11.38
N TRP A 22 -31.59 -7.64 -10.43
CA TRP A 22 -31.17 -7.03 -9.17
C TRP A 22 -30.63 -8.08 -8.20
N PHE A 23 -29.66 -7.69 -7.37
CA PHE A 23 -29.14 -8.53 -6.28
C PHE A 23 -28.93 -7.73 -5.00
N ALA A 24 -29.08 -8.42 -3.87
CA ALA A 24 -28.94 -7.84 -2.54
C ALA A 24 -27.48 -7.58 -2.14
N PRO A 25 -27.20 -6.69 -1.15
CA PRO A 25 -25.85 -6.39 -0.70
C PRO A 25 -24.98 -7.61 -0.30
N PRO A 26 -25.49 -8.65 0.38
CA PRO A 26 -24.68 -9.84 0.67
C PRO A 26 -24.14 -10.51 -0.59
N ARG A 27 -24.93 -10.52 -1.67
CA ARG A 27 -24.47 -11.04 -2.97
C ARG A 27 -23.40 -10.15 -3.58
N ALA A 28 -23.47 -8.83 -3.41
CA ALA A 28 -22.41 -7.93 -3.86
C ALA A 28 -21.06 -8.26 -3.18
N LEU A 29 -21.10 -8.58 -1.89
CA LEU A 29 -19.91 -8.99 -1.12
C LEU A 29 -19.35 -10.33 -1.61
N GLU A 30 -20.21 -11.34 -1.82
CA GLU A 30 -19.80 -12.64 -2.38
C GLU A 30 -19.17 -12.55 -3.78
N LEU A 31 -19.58 -11.55 -4.57
CA LEU A 31 -19.01 -11.29 -5.90
C LEU A 31 -17.71 -10.49 -5.85
N GLY A 32 -17.32 -9.95 -4.69
CA GLY A 32 -16.17 -9.05 -4.55
C GLY A 32 -16.42 -7.64 -5.10
N LEU A 33 -17.69 -7.25 -5.32
CA LEU A 33 -18.03 -5.91 -5.81
C LEU A 33 -17.88 -4.82 -4.73
N VAL A 34 -18.05 -5.22 -3.47
CA VAL A 34 -17.84 -4.37 -2.30
C VAL A 34 -16.93 -5.11 -1.32
N ASN A 35 -16.15 -4.36 -0.54
CA ASN A 35 -15.23 -4.95 0.43
C ASN A 35 -15.93 -5.38 1.72
N GLU A 36 -17.04 -4.73 2.08
CA GLU A 36 -17.75 -4.92 3.35
C GLU A 36 -19.22 -4.48 3.20
N VAL A 37 -20.11 -5.09 3.98
CA VAL A 37 -21.53 -4.70 4.10
C VAL A 37 -21.81 -4.40 5.57
N VAL A 38 -22.28 -3.19 5.85
CA VAL A 38 -22.58 -2.70 7.20
C VAL A 38 -23.99 -2.12 7.27
N PRO A 39 -24.59 -1.99 8.47
CA PRO A 39 -25.81 -1.22 8.65
C PRO A 39 -25.66 0.21 8.10
N HIS A 40 -26.75 0.78 7.59
CA HIS A 40 -26.72 2.11 6.96
C HIS A 40 -26.12 3.19 7.87
N ALA A 41 -26.45 3.17 9.17
CA ALA A 41 -25.93 4.10 10.16
C ALA A 41 -24.40 4.01 10.36
N GLU A 42 -23.79 2.87 10.00
CA GLU A 42 -22.36 2.61 10.17
C GLU A 42 -21.55 2.81 8.89
N LEU A 43 -22.20 3.12 7.75
CA LEU A 43 -21.54 3.29 6.46
C LEU A 43 -20.37 4.28 6.51
N MET A 44 -20.63 5.50 7.00
CA MET A 44 -19.60 6.53 7.09
C MET A 44 -18.52 6.20 8.13
N PRO A 45 -18.87 5.77 9.37
CA PRO A 45 -17.87 5.27 10.32
C PRO A 45 -16.94 4.19 9.75
N ALA A 46 -17.48 3.18 9.07
CA ALA A 46 -16.70 2.09 8.49
C ALA A 46 -15.77 2.58 7.37
N ALA A 47 -16.29 3.41 6.45
CA ALA A 47 -15.51 3.99 5.36
C ALA A 47 -14.36 4.87 5.87
N ILE A 48 -14.63 5.75 6.85
CA ILE A 48 -13.61 6.60 7.49
C ILE A 48 -12.60 5.73 8.26
N GLY A 49 -13.05 4.68 8.93
CA GLY A 49 -12.19 3.70 9.59
C GLY A 49 -11.20 3.06 8.62
N LEU A 50 -11.67 2.61 7.46
CA LEU A 50 -10.82 2.08 6.39
C LEU A 50 -9.81 3.15 5.90
N ALA A 51 -10.27 4.36 5.61
CA ALA A 51 -9.39 5.44 5.16
C ALA A 51 -8.30 5.76 6.19
N ARG A 52 -8.65 5.83 7.48
CA ARG A 52 -7.68 6.03 8.57
C ARG A 52 -6.63 4.93 8.64
N ARG A 53 -7.01 3.66 8.40
CA ARG A 53 -6.04 2.56 8.37
C ARG A 53 -5.06 2.69 7.20
N ILE A 54 -5.54 3.15 6.04
CA ILE A 54 -4.72 3.39 4.85
C ILE A 54 -3.77 4.56 5.09
N LEU A 55 -4.27 5.68 5.62
CA LEU A 55 -3.51 6.91 5.86
C LEU A 55 -2.47 6.82 6.99
N ARG A 56 -2.30 5.65 7.63
CA ARG A 56 -1.14 5.38 8.49
C ARG A 56 0.12 5.08 7.69
N HIS A 57 0.00 4.86 6.38
CA HIS A 57 1.12 4.57 5.50
C HIS A 57 1.58 5.84 4.77
N SER A 58 2.80 5.81 4.25
CA SER A 58 3.34 6.87 3.40
C SER A 58 2.44 7.15 2.20
N ASP A 59 2.15 8.42 1.92
CA ASP A 59 1.39 8.86 0.75
C ASP A 59 2.04 8.40 -0.57
N LEU A 60 3.38 8.42 -0.62
CA LEU A 60 4.15 7.94 -1.77
C LEU A 60 4.01 6.42 -1.93
N ALA A 61 4.02 5.67 -0.84
CA ALA A 61 3.81 4.22 -0.88
C ALA A 61 2.38 3.88 -1.35
N ILE A 62 1.37 4.59 -0.84
CA ILE A 62 -0.03 4.42 -1.24
C ILE A 62 -0.17 4.71 -2.75
N ALA A 63 0.35 5.84 -3.22
CA ALA A 63 0.29 6.22 -4.64
C ALA A 63 1.04 5.23 -5.54
N GLY A 64 2.21 4.75 -5.09
CA GLY A 64 3.00 3.73 -5.79
C GLY A 64 2.24 2.42 -5.94
N ILE A 65 1.62 1.92 -4.86
CA ILE A 65 0.80 0.70 -4.88
C ILE A 65 -0.39 0.86 -5.83
N LEU A 66 -1.13 1.97 -5.74
CA LEU A 66 -2.27 2.23 -6.62
C LEU A 66 -1.83 2.26 -8.10
N THR A 67 -0.69 2.88 -8.39
CA THR A 67 -0.13 2.94 -9.75
C THR A 67 0.31 1.57 -10.24
N ALA A 68 1.01 0.80 -9.41
CA ALA A 68 1.49 -0.53 -9.74
C ALA A 68 0.33 -1.48 -10.06
N VAL A 69 -0.71 -1.48 -9.22
CA VAL A 69 -1.91 -2.31 -9.45
C VAL A 69 -2.67 -1.83 -10.69
N ALA A 70 -2.93 -0.53 -10.83
CA ALA A 70 -3.72 -0.02 -11.96
C ALA A 70 -3.07 -0.30 -13.32
N ARG A 71 -1.74 -0.19 -13.41
CA ARG A 71 -0.98 -0.43 -14.64
C ARG A 71 -0.65 -1.91 -14.84
N GLY A 72 -0.25 -2.61 -13.79
CA GLY A 72 0.24 -4.00 -13.87
C GLY A 72 -0.85 -5.07 -13.98
N LEU A 73 -2.06 -4.83 -13.44
CA LEU A 73 -3.09 -5.86 -13.35
C LEU A 73 -3.58 -6.41 -14.70
N ASN A 74 -3.45 -5.65 -15.79
CA ASN A 74 -3.85 -6.09 -17.14
C ASN A 74 -2.65 -6.55 -17.98
N GLN A 75 -1.46 -6.66 -17.41
CA GLN A 75 -0.25 -7.11 -18.10
C GLN A 75 0.07 -8.57 -17.76
N SER A 76 1.07 -9.15 -18.41
CA SER A 76 1.65 -10.40 -17.94
C SER A 76 2.27 -10.20 -16.55
N ILE A 77 2.40 -11.29 -15.78
CA ILE A 77 3.03 -11.22 -14.45
C ILE A 77 4.44 -10.61 -14.52
N ALA A 78 5.22 -10.93 -15.56
CA ALA A 78 6.57 -10.41 -15.74
C ALA A 78 6.57 -8.89 -15.93
N GLU A 79 5.69 -8.37 -16.79
CA GLU A 79 5.53 -6.93 -17.00
C GLU A 79 4.98 -6.21 -15.75
N GLY A 80 4.02 -6.82 -15.07
CA GLY A 80 3.48 -6.28 -13.82
C GLY A 80 4.55 -6.14 -12.74
N LEU A 81 5.45 -7.12 -12.61
CA LEU A 81 6.60 -7.06 -11.70
C LEU A 81 7.60 -5.97 -12.10
N LEU A 82 7.77 -5.68 -13.39
CA LEU A 82 8.59 -4.55 -13.83
C LEU A 82 7.97 -3.20 -13.43
N VAL A 83 6.65 -3.06 -13.54
CA VAL A 83 5.94 -1.86 -13.06
C VAL A 83 6.07 -1.72 -11.55
N GLU A 84 5.90 -2.81 -10.80
CA GLU A 84 6.09 -2.81 -9.33
C GLU A 84 7.51 -2.39 -8.95
N ALA A 85 8.53 -2.96 -9.60
CA ALA A 85 9.92 -2.60 -9.38
C ALA A 85 10.22 -1.13 -9.70
N GLU A 86 9.61 -0.57 -10.76
CA GLU A 86 9.70 0.85 -11.09
C GLU A 86 9.13 1.73 -9.96
N GLN A 87 7.95 1.39 -9.43
CA GLN A 87 7.34 2.15 -8.33
C GLN A 87 8.15 2.03 -7.04
N PHE A 88 8.66 0.84 -6.74
CA PHE A 88 9.55 0.63 -5.59
C PHE A 88 10.84 1.44 -5.71
N ALA A 89 11.49 1.45 -6.89
CA ALA A 89 12.71 2.21 -7.12
C ALA A 89 12.53 3.72 -6.93
N ARG A 90 11.33 4.25 -7.22
CA ARG A 90 10.98 5.67 -6.97
C ARG A 90 10.83 5.99 -5.48
N MET A 91 10.35 5.04 -4.69
CA MET A 91 10.20 5.17 -3.23
C MET A 91 11.53 4.93 -2.50
N ALA A 92 12.41 4.09 -3.03
CA ALA A 92 13.68 3.72 -2.40
C ALA A 92 14.53 4.89 -1.84
N PRO A 93 14.68 6.02 -2.54
CA PRO A 93 15.49 7.15 -2.06
C PRO A 93 14.75 8.14 -1.14
N THR A 94 13.49 7.89 -0.77
CA THR A 94 12.68 8.86 -0.01
C THR A 94 12.91 8.76 1.50
N ALA A 95 12.65 9.87 2.20
CA ALA A 95 12.70 9.89 3.66
C ALA A 95 11.68 8.91 4.30
N ASP A 96 10.52 8.74 3.67
CA ASP A 96 9.44 7.86 4.13
C ASP A 96 9.85 6.40 4.20
N LEU A 97 10.57 5.86 3.21
CA LEU A 97 11.03 4.46 3.30
C LEU A 97 11.98 4.28 4.49
N ARG A 98 12.92 5.21 4.65
CA ARG A 98 13.86 5.19 5.78
C ARG A 98 13.13 5.30 7.12
N GLU A 99 12.17 6.20 7.24
CA GLU A 99 11.37 6.36 8.45
C GLU A 99 10.54 5.10 8.74
N GLY A 100 9.90 4.52 7.73
CA GLY A 100 9.17 3.26 7.87
C GLY A 100 10.03 2.12 8.41
N LEU A 101 11.24 1.95 7.85
CA LEU A 101 12.20 0.95 8.32
C LEU A 101 12.69 1.24 9.75
N ASN A 102 13.01 2.50 10.05
CA ASN A 102 13.45 2.91 11.38
C ASN A 102 12.36 2.70 12.45
N ALA A 103 11.12 3.09 12.15
CA ALA A 103 9.98 2.91 13.02
C ALA A 103 9.69 1.42 13.27
N TRP A 104 9.79 0.60 12.22
CA TRP A 104 9.65 -0.86 12.34
C TRP A 104 10.73 -1.47 13.24
N MET A 105 12.01 -1.13 13.04
CA MET A 105 13.11 -1.59 13.90
C MET A 105 12.93 -1.12 15.36
N ALA A 106 12.45 0.10 15.56
CA ALA A 106 12.20 0.69 16.88
C ALA A 106 10.84 0.30 17.49
N ARG A 107 10.03 -0.52 16.80
CA ARG A 107 8.67 -0.93 17.23
C ARG A 107 7.77 0.24 17.64
N ARG A 108 7.82 1.33 16.86
CA ARG A 108 6.98 2.52 17.02
C ARG A 108 6.20 2.78 15.73
N GLU A 109 5.19 3.65 15.83
CA GLU A 109 4.49 4.13 14.63
C GLU A 109 5.41 5.06 13.82
N PRO A 110 5.44 4.95 12.49
CA PRO A 110 6.17 5.89 11.64
C PRO A 110 5.50 7.27 11.61
N GLY A 111 6.32 8.31 11.57
CA GLY A 111 5.86 9.68 11.37
C GLY A 111 6.05 10.11 9.92
N TYR A 112 5.04 9.92 9.08
CA TYR A 112 5.04 10.43 7.70
C TYR A 112 4.55 11.87 7.68
N ASP A 113 5.30 12.76 7.02
CA ASP A 113 4.97 14.20 6.96
C ASP A 113 4.05 14.58 5.79
N GLY A 114 3.67 13.60 4.95
CA GLY A 114 2.76 13.78 3.81
C GLY A 114 3.34 14.67 2.70
N SER A 115 4.65 14.95 2.73
CA SER A 115 5.28 15.80 1.73
C SER A 115 5.54 15.00 0.44
N TRP A 116 4.95 15.46 -0.65
CA TRP A 116 5.14 14.87 -1.99
C TRP A 116 6.54 15.14 -2.58
N THR A 117 7.47 15.74 -1.82
CA THR A 117 8.67 16.40 -2.34
C THR A 117 9.98 16.07 -1.62
N HIS A 118 10.00 15.24 -0.58
CA HIS A 118 11.27 14.86 0.06
C HIS A 118 11.96 13.70 -0.68
N ILE A 119 12.53 14.00 -1.85
CA ILE A 119 13.81 13.37 -2.21
C ILE A 119 14.75 13.74 -1.06
N ALA A 120 15.29 12.76 -0.35
CA ALA A 120 16.25 13.03 0.72
C ALA A 120 17.33 13.95 0.16
N ARG A 121 17.53 15.13 0.77
CA ARG A 121 18.57 16.03 0.29
C ARG A 121 19.92 15.28 0.38
N PRO A 122 20.82 15.40 -0.61
CA PRO A 122 22.03 14.57 -0.68
C PRO A 122 22.90 14.61 0.60
N ASP A 123 22.85 15.71 1.35
CA ASP A 123 23.51 15.90 2.63
C ASP A 123 22.85 15.15 3.79
N GLU A 124 21.52 15.05 3.82
CA GLU A 124 20.77 14.28 4.81
C GLU A 124 20.92 12.76 4.59
N ALA A 125 20.92 12.31 3.33
CA ALA A 125 21.18 10.93 2.98
C ALA A 125 22.60 10.49 3.39
N ARG A 126 23.60 11.36 3.21
CA ARG A 126 25.00 11.10 3.59
C ARG A 126 25.18 11.03 5.11
N ARG A 127 24.54 11.91 5.89
CA ARG A 127 24.54 11.86 7.36
C ARG A 127 23.86 10.61 7.91
N ALA A 128 22.77 10.18 7.28
CA ALA A 128 22.03 8.98 7.67
C ALA A 128 22.83 7.69 7.41
N SER A 129 23.48 7.58 6.25
CA SER A 129 24.36 6.46 5.91
C SER A 129 25.53 6.35 6.90
N LEU A 130 26.13 7.49 7.27
CA LEU A 130 27.20 7.54 8.27
C LEU A 130 26.72 7.12 9.67
N ALA A 131 25.47 7.45 10.05
CA ALA A 131 24.89 7.04 11.33
C ALA A 131 24.60 5.53 11.39
N LEU A 132 24.20 4.92 10.27
CA LEU A 132 23.99 3.47 10.18
C LEU A 132 25.32 2.68 10.26
N ASP A 133 26.38 3.17 9.61
CA ASP A 133 27.73 2.59 9.72
C ASP A 133 28.32 2.71 11.13
N GLN A 134 28.04 3.81 11.85
CA GLN A 134 28.48 4.01 13.23
C GLN A 134 27.71 3.14 14.24
N GLY A 135 26.43 2.83 13.96
CA GLY A 135 25.65 1.87 14.73
C GLY A 135 26.17 0.43 14.59
N ALA A 136 26.72 0.07 13.42
CA ALA A 136 27.30 -1.24 13.16
C ALA A 136 28.68 -1.46 13.81
N THR A 137 29.43 -0.39 14.10
CA THR A 137 30.76 -0.46 14.72
C THR A 137 30.74 -0.53 16.25
N THR A 138 29.61 -0.28 16.90
CA THR A 138 29.50 -0.30 18.37
C THR A 138 28.99 -1.65 18.90
N LYS A 139 29.67 -2.76 18.57
CA LYS A 139 29.55 -3.99 19.39
C LYS A 139 30.45 -3.84 20.62
N ARG A 140 29.85 -3.54 21.78
CA ARG A 140 30.56 -3.57 23.07
C ARG A 140 31.08 -5.00 23.32
N PRO A 141 32.34 -5.19 23.77
CA PRO A 141 32.85 -6.51 24.10
C PRO A 141 32.11 -7.02 25.34
N PHE A 142 31.66 -8.27 25.26
CA PHE A 142 31.04 -9.01 26.35
C PHE A 142 32.12 -9.27 27.42
N MET A 143 32.09 -8.54 28.54
CA MET A 143 32.94 -8.86 29.69
C MET A 143 32.25 -9.95 30.51
N LEU A 144 32.83 -11.15 30.49
CA LEU A 144 32.59 -12.22 31.46
C LEU A 144 33.32 -11.86 32.76
N GLY A 145 32.58 -11.80 33.86
CA GLY A 145 33.05 -11.64 35.23
C GLY A 145 31.91 -11.93 36.19
#